data_AF-A0A5C7PZX1-F1
#
_entry.id   AF-A0A5C7PZX1-F1
#
_cell.length_a   1.000
_cell.length_b   1.000
_cell.length_c   1.000
_cell.angle_alpha   90.00
_cell.angle_beta   90.00
_cell.angle_gamma   90.00
#
_symmetry.space_group_name_H-M   'P 1'
#
loop_
_entity.id
_entity.type
_entity.pdbx_description
1 polymer ?
#
loop_
_entity_poly.entity_id
_entity_poly.type
_entity_poly.pdbx_seq_one_letter_code
_entity_poly.pdbx_strand_id
1 'polypeptide(L)'
;MSLLRVPIYPTRNLAVEIDPGARSIVAGTGMAFTTNPDGSITINASGGTGTVTSVGATGSTGLTVGGSPITTSGTLTFTLSANLQSWSGIAPATKADLASPVFTGDPRAPTPATADNDTSIATTAFVKNQGYATTASLGSYVLKAGDTMTGSLLINSGGLSTRNAGQVKVYDSNNDTPIELGLGFGSGTDRNGYLWNRNNGHLSLGTNNTERIRIQPGGAVDVTGGQLAVVNNNLVVSGGDIYAYRSAGTTGVIFLRSDGSRYLFYDGSSYVMPGF
;
A
#
# COMPACT_ATOMS: atom_id res chain seq x y z
N MET A 1 82.45 17.66 -104.56
CA MET A 1 82.39 17.33 -103.11
C MET A 1 82.09 18.62 -102.35
N SER A 2 81.30 18.66 -101.29
CA SER A 2 80.57 17.57 -100.62
C SER A 2 79.06 17.88 -100.58
N LEU A 3 78.21 16.87 -100.74
CA LEU A 3 76.76 17.00 -100.54
C LEU A 3 76.44 16.72 -99.07
N LEU A 4 76.35 17.78 -98.26
CA LEU A 4 75.96 17.69 -96.85
C LEU A 4 74.48 17.31 -96.75
N ARG A 5 74.21 16.01 -96.69
CA ARG A 5 72.86 15.45 -96.63
C ARG A 5 72.33 15.50 -95.19
N VAL A 6 71.84 16.67 -94.76
CA VAL A 6 71.14 16.84 -93.48
C VAL A 6 69.80 16.08 -93.55
N PRO A 7 69.54 15.11 -92.64
CA PRO A 7 68.25 14.42 -92.61
C PRO A 7 67.15 15.33 -92.08
N ILE A 8 66.12 15.57 -92.89
CA ILE A 8 64.89 16.24 -92.41
C ILE A 8 64.02 15.16 -91.77
N TYR A 9 64.00 15.13 -90.43
CA TYR A 9 62.95 14.42 -89.71
C TYR A 9 61.63 15.19 -89.87
N PRO A 10 60.52 14.54 -90.24
CA PRO A 10 59.22 15.19 -90.21
C PRO A 10 58.81 15.37 -88.75
N THR A 11 59.10 16.54 -88.18
CA THR A 11 58.45 16.99 -86.96
C THR A 11 56.94 16.91 -87.17
N ARG A 12 56.22 16.35 -86.20
CA ARG A 12 54.75 16.38 -86.20
C ARG A 12 54.33 17.82 -85.95
N ASN A 13 54.24 18.60 -87.01
CA ASN A 13 53.83 20.00 -86.98
C ASN A 13 52.38 20.06 -86.53
N LEU A 14 52.18 20.23 -85.22
CA LEU A 14 50.91 20.59 -84.64
C LEU A 14 50.62 22.02 -85.09
N ALA A 15 49.87 22.17 -86.18
CA ALA A 15 49.52 23.47 -86.73
C ALA A 15 48.60 24.20 -85.74
N VAL A 16 49.19 25.06 -84.90
CA VAL A 16 48.43 26.03 -84.11
C VAL A 16 48.02 27.14 -85.07
N GLU A 17 46.80 27.04 -85.59
CA GLU A 17 46.20 28.10 -86.39
C GLU A 17 45.89 29.29 -85.48
N ILE A 18 46.50 30.45 -85.80
CA ILE A 18 46.32 31.70 -85.07
C ILE A 18 45.72 32.69 -86.06
N ASP A 19 44.58 33.30 -85.69
CA ASP A 19 43.92 34.34 -86.49
C ASP A 19 44.95 35.45 -86.83
N PRO A 20 45.15 35.82 -88.12
CA PRO A 20 46.14 36.81 -88.53
C PRO A 20 46.02 38.18 -87.85
N GLY A 21 44.86 38.53 -87.28
CA GLY A 21 44.70 39.73 -86.46
C GLY A 21 45.33 39.66 -85.05
N ALA A 22 45.50 38.46 -84.49
CA ALA A 22 45.86 38.24 -83.09
C ALA A 22 47.29 37.68 -82.92
N ARG A 23 48.29 38.57 -82.80
CA ARG A 23 49.72 38.19 -82.69
C ARG A 23 50.15 37.61 -81.33
N SER A 24 49.24 36.98 -80.58
CA SER A 24 49.52 36.48 -79.21
C SER A 24 48.73 35.22 -78.89
N ILE A 25 49.42 34.18 -78.42
CA ILE A 25 48.79 33.02 -77.77
C ILE A 25 48.63 33.38 -76.29
N VAL A 26 47.41 33.69 -75.87
CA VAL A 26 47.09 34.01 -74.47
C VAL A 26 46.83 32.71 -73.72
N ALA A 27 47.44 32.55 -72.54
CA ALA A 27 47.21 31.40 -71.67
C ALA A 27 45.80 31.46 -71.05
N GLY A 28 45.05 30.35 -71.13
CA GLY A 28 43.80 30.19 -70.39
C GLY A 28 44.02 30.14 -68.88
N THR A 29 43.01 30.47 -68.08
CA THR A 29 43.10 30.45 -66.61
C THR A 29 43.53 29.08 -66.09
N GLY A 30 44.65 29.01 -65.35
CA GLY A 30 45.23 27.75 -64.87
C GLY A 30 46.26 27.10 -65.81
N MET A 31 46.58 27.74 -66.94
CA MET A 31 47.67 27.35 -67.84
C MET A 31 48.88 28.26 -67.64
N ALA A 32 50.09 27.68 -67.62
CA ALA A 32 51.35 28.41 -67.64
C ALA A 32 52.17 28.03 -68.88
N PHE A 33 52.69 29.04 -69.59
CA PHE A 33 53.68 28.87 -70.65
C PHE A 33 55.06 29.22 -70.11
N THR A 34 55.97 28.25 -70.10
CA THR A 34 57.37 28.47 -69.72
C THR A 34 58.26 28.34 -70.95
N THR A 35 58.94 29.44 -71.33
CA THR A 35 60.05 29.39 -72.30
C THR A 35 61.28 28.80 -71.62
N ASN A 36 61.71 27.63 -72.07
CA ASN A 36 62.90 26.95 -71.55
C ASN A 36 64.19 27.56 -72.16
N PRO A 37 65.37 27.35 -71.55
CA PRO A 37 66.64 27.88 -72.07
C PRO A 37 67.05 27.37 -73.46
N ASP A 38 66.45 26.29 -73.95
CA ASP A 38 66.65 25.74 -75.31
C ASP A 38 65.71 26.37 -76.37
N GLY A 39 64.85 27.32 -75.97
CA GLY A 39 63.87 27.97 -76.84
C GLY A 39 62.55 27.20 -77.01
N SER A 40 62.40 26.02 -76.39
CA SER A 40 61.11 25.31 -76.36
C SER A 40 60.12 25.99 -75.40
N ILE A 41 58.80 25.81 -75.65
CA ILE A 41 57.74 26.28 -74.75
C ILE A 41 57.07 25.05 -74.11
N THR A 42 57.22 24.91 -72.80
CA THR A 42 56.43 23.95 -72.02
C THR A 42 55.06 24.54 -71.70
N ILE A 43 54.00 23.80 -72.01
CA ILE A 43 52.63 24.13 -71.64
C ILE A 43 52.27 23.33 -70.37
N ASN A 44 52.38 23.95 -69.21
CA ASN A 44 51.96 23.34 -67.95
C ASN A 44 50.49 23.67 -67.70
N ALA A 45 49.63 22.67 -67.87
CA ALA A 45 48.32 22.66 -67.23
C ALA A 45 48.53 22.37 -65.74
N SER A 46 48.56 23.39 -64.89
CA SER A 46 48.31 23.17 -63.46
C SER A 46 46.84 22.82 -63.32
N GLY A 47 46.55 21.51 -63.37
CA GLY A 47 45.21 20.96 -63.51
C GLY A 47 44.24 21.62 -62.53
N GLY A 48 43.29 22.39 -63.06
CA GLY A 48 42.55 23.39 -62.29
C GLY A 48 41.76 22.77 -61.15
N THR A 49 42.31 22.82 -59.94
CA THR A 49 41.64 22.34 -58.74
C THR A 49 40.51 23.30 -58.40
N GLY A 50 39.28 22.89 -58.77
CA GLY A 50 38.08 23.69 -58.63
C GLY A 50 37.90 24.17 -57.19
N THR A 51 38.19 25.45 -56.95
CA THR A 51 38.18 26.00 -55.60
C THR A 51 36.75 26.21 -55.14
N VAL A 52 36.34 25.48 -54.11
CA VAL A 52 35.06 25.72 -53.42
C VAL A 52 35.26 26.92 -52.49
N THR A 53 34.91 28.10 -52.98
CA THR A 53 35.15 29.37 -52.27
C THR A 53 34.25 29.57 -51.05
N SER A 54 33.05 28.98 -51.05
CA SER A 54 32.13 29.01 -49.91
C SER A 54 31.21 27.79 -49.89
N VAL A 55 30.90 27.30 -48.69
CA VAL A 55 29.85 26.30 -48.42
C VAL A 55 28.93 26.84 -47.33
N GLY A 56 27.65 26.97 -47.63
CA GLY A 56 26.61 27.42 -46.70
C GLY A 56 25.64 26.31 -46.31
N ALA A 57 25.26 26.28 -45.04
CA ALA A 57 24.27 25.33 -44.51
C ALA A 57 22.84 25.93 -44.62
N THR A 58 22.31 25.98 -45.84
CA THR A 58 21.02 26.61 -46.13
C THR A 58 19.86 25.81 -45.53
N GLY A 59 19.01 26.47 -44.74
CA GLY A 59 17.80 25.86 -44.16
C GLY A 59 18.00 24.99 -42.92
N SER A 60 19.24 24.75 -42.48
CA SER A 60 19.52 23.93 -41.29
C SER A 60 19.53 24.75 -40.00
N THR A 61 18.65 24.41 -39.06
CA THR A 61 18.66 24.99 -37.70
C THR A 61 19.76 24.35 -36.86
N GLY A 62 20.78 25.12 -36.46
CA GLY A 62 21.78 24.66 -35.49
C GLY A 62 22.90 23.78 -36.06
N LEU A 63 23.15 23.84 -37.36
CA LEU A 63 24.36 23.29 -37.99
C LEU A 63 25.20 24.44 -38.56
N THR A 64 26.49 24.46 -38.21
CA THR A 64 27.50 25.34 -38.83
C THR A 64 28.47 24.49 -39.64
N VAL A 65 28.79 24.94 -40.85
CA VAL A 65 29.80 24.32 -41.72
C VAL A 65 31.02 25.24 -41.78
N GLY A 66 32.19 24.70 -41.42
CA GLY A 66 33.50 25.35 -41.53
C GLY A 66 34.41 24.66 -42.54
N GLY A 67 35.56 25.28 -42.83
CA GLY A 67 36.56 24.74 -43.76
C GLY A 67 36.51 25.30 -45.19
N SER A 68 35.72 26.36 -45.45
CA SER A 68 35.84 27.14 -46.69
C SER A 68 36.92 28.23 -46.58
N PRO A 69 37.65 28.56 -47.66
CA PRO A 69 37.63 27.93 -48.99
C PRO A 69 38.48 26.64 -49.05
N ILE A 70 38.09 25.68 -49.90
CA ILE A 70 38.91 24.50 -50.22
C ILE A 70 39.48 24.67 -51.65
N THR A 71 40.81 24.76 -51.76
CA THR A 71 41.52 25.10 -53.00
C THR A 71 42.09 23.91 -53.76
N THR A 72 42.38 22.80 -53.07
CA THR A 72 42.95 21.57 -53.66
C THR A 72 42.34 20.33 -53.01
N SER A 73 42.45 20.22 -51.69
CA SER A 73 41.83 19.19 -50.86
C SER A 73 41.69 19.75 -49.44
N GLY A 74 40.76 19.19 -48.66
CA GLY A 74 40.45 19.68 -47.31
C GLY A 74 39.22 19.00 -46.73
N THR A 75 38.96 19.26 -45.45
CA THR A 75 37.85 18.67 -44.69
C THR A 75 36.81 19.75 -44.38
N LEU A 76 35.55 19.50 -44.71
CA LEU A 76 34.44 20.30 -44.22
C LEU A 76 34.13 19.89 -42.78
N THR A 77 34.21 20.84 -41.85
CA THR A 77 33.90 20.60 -40.44
C THR A 77 32.45 20.93 -40.18
N PHE A 78 31.66 19.93 -39.78
CA PHE A 78 30.28 20.10 -39.35
C PHE A 78 30.24 20.25 -37.83
N THR A 79 29.63 21.32 -37.32
CA THR A 79 29.50 21.57 -35.89
C THR A 79 28.05 21.84 -35.54
N LEU A 80 27.48 21.02 -34.64
CA LEU A 80 26.18 21.31 -34.02
C LEU A 80 26.33 22.56 -33.14
N SER A 81 25.31 23.41 -33.11
CA SER A 81 25.24 24.56 -32.20
C SER A 81 25.22 24.11 -30.74
N ALA A 82 25.61 24.98 -29.80
CA ALA A 82 25.71 24.62 -28.38
C ALA A 82 24.43 23.96 -27.82
N ASN A 83 23.25 24.49 -28.15
CA ASN A 83 21.96 23.93 -27.75
C ASN A 83 21.74 22.48 -28.24
N LEU A 84 22.23 22.18 -29.45
CA LEU A 84 22.07 20.88 -30.08
C LEU A 84 23.18 19.89 -29.65
N GLN A 85 24.39 20.40 -29.32
CA GLN A 85 25.42 19.65 -28.59
C GLN A 85 24.90 19.20 -27.21
N SER A 86 24.23 20.10 -26.47
CA SER A 86 23.57 19.77 -25.20
C SER A 86 22.48 18.70 -25.37
N TRP A 87 21.77 18.67 -26.51
CA TRP A 87 20.82 17.60 -26.80
C TRP A 87 21.52 16.26 -27.06
N SER A 88 22.61 16.22 -27.84
CA SER A 88 23.41 14.99 -28.00
C SER A 88 24.12 14.54 -26.71
N GLY A 89 24.36 15.45 -25.77
CA GLY A 89 24.86 15.15 -24.43
C GLY A 89 23.82 14.57 -23.47
N ILE A 90 22.52 14.62 -23.81
CA ILE A 90 21.46 13.95 -23.06
C ILE A 90 21.48 12.46 -23.44
N ALA A 91 22.25 11.67 -22.68
CA ALA A 91 22.21 10.22 -22.75
C ALA A 91 20.82 9.72 -22.30
N PRO A 92 20.02 9.03 -23.15
CA PRO A 92 18.65 8.63 -22.80
C PRO A 92 18.56 7.78 -21.53
N ALA A 93 19.57 6.96 -21.27
CA ALA A 93 19.73 6.14 -20.06
C ALA A 93 19.81 6.93 -18.73
N THR A 94 19.81 8.27 -18.76
CA THR A 94 19.75 9.14 -17.56
C THR A 94 18.36 9.69 -17.28
N LYS A 95 17.36 9.32 -18.08
CA LYS A 95 15.96 9.74 -17.94
C LYS A 95 15.06 8.52 -17.80
N ALA A 96 13.90 8.72 -17.18
CA ALA A 96 12.81 7.74 -17.20
C ALA A 96 11.98 7.88 -18.48
N ASP A 97 11.34 6.81 -18.90
CA ASP A 97 10.44 6.82 -20.06
C ASP A 97 9.22 7.73 -19.86
N LEU A 98 8.72 8.32 -20.95
CA LEU A 98 7.55 9.20 -20.90
C LEU A 98 6.24 8.45 -20.62
N ALA A 99 6.14 7.21 -21.07
CA ALA A 99 4.96 6.35 -20.89
C ALA A 99 5.30 5.19 -19.96
N SER A 100 4.50 5.03 -18.90
CA SER A 100 4.64 3.95 -17.90
C SER A 100 6.08 3.74 -17.33
N PRO A 101 6.78 4.80 -16.87
CA PRO A 101 8.14 4.68 -16.34
C PRO A 101 8.22 3.73 -15.14
N VAL A 102 9.18 2.81 -15.18
CA VAL A 102 9.58 2.01 -14.02
C VAL A 102 10.70 2.75 -13.28
N PHE A 103 10.33 3.49 -12.24
CA PHE A 103 11.31 4.16 -11.38
C PHE A 103 12.12 3.15 -10.56
N THR A 104 13.42 3.40 -10.38
CA THR A 104 14.34 2.56 -9.60
C THR A 104 15.18 3.41 -8.63
N GLY A 105 15.78 2.78 -7.61
CA GLY A 105 16.49 3.47 -6.54
C GLY A 105 15.55 4.02 -5.46
N ASP A 106 15.72 5.29 -5.09
CA ASP A 106 14.85 6.05 -4.15
C ASP A 106 14.18 7.23 -4.88
N PRO A 107 12.98 7.04 -5.49
CA PRO A 107 12.32 8.07 -6.26
C PRO A 107 11.72 9.15 -5.36
N ARG A 108 12.18 10.40 -5.49
CA ARG A 108 11.74 11.53 -4.68
C ARG A 108 10.78 12.44 -5.44
N ALA A 109 9.62 12.70 -4.84
CA ALA A 109 8.64 13.69 -5.29
C ALA A 109 8.39 14.75 -4.18
N PRO A 110 7.85 15.94 -4.50
CA PRO A 110 7.30 16.84 -3.50
C PRO A 110 6.26 16.12 -2.64
N THR A 111 6.23 16.40 -1.33
CA THR A 111 5.18 15.85 -0.44
C THR A 111 3.98 16.79 -0.46
N PRO A 112 2.78 16.35 -0.90
CA PRO A 112 1.59 17.19 -0.92
C PRO A 112 1.13 17.58 0.49
N ALA A 113 0.26 18.59 0.57
CA ALA A 113 -0.44 18.92 1.82
C ALA A 113 -1.41 17.79 2.20
N THR A 114 -1.70 17.58 3.49
CA THR A 114 -2.59 16.48 3.91
C THR A 114 -4.05 16.66 3.48
N ALA A 115 -4.46 17.86 3.08
CA ALA A 115 -5.80 18.12 2.52
C ALA A 115 -5.85 18.00 0.98
N ASP A 116 -4.73 17.65 0.32
CA ASP A 116 -4.64 17.57 -1.14
C ASP A 116 -5.37 16.32 -1.69
N ASN A 117 -6.02 16.47 -2.84
CA ASN A 117 -6.93 15.47 -3.42
C ASN A 117 -6.88 15.43 -4.97
N ASP A 118 -5.78 15.89 -5.56
CA ASP A 118 -5.52 15.84 -6.99
C ASP A 118 -5.00 14.46 -7.49
N THR A 119 -4.36 14.42 -8.65
CA THR A 119 -3.72 13.21 -9.22
C THR A 119 -2.20 13.16 -9.02
N SER A 120 -1.65 13.87 -8.04
CA SER A 120 -0.20 13.88 -7.74
C SER A 120 0.30 12.57 -7.12
N ILE A 121 1.62 12.35 -7.21
CA ILE A 121 2.26 11.14 -6.66
C ILE A 121 2.32 11.24 -5.13
N ALA A 122 1.56 10.39 -4.44
CA ALA A 122 1.57 10.30 -2.97
C ALA A 122 2.94 9.82 -2.45
N THR A 123 3.62 10.66 -1.66
CA THR A 123 4.90 10.29 -1.03
C THR A 123 4.69 9.41 0.21
N THR A 124 5.74 8.69 0.61
CA THR A 124 5.75 7.92 1.88
C THR A 124 5.55 8.81 3.11
N ALA A 125 5.93 10.09 3.04
CA ALA A 125 5.67 11.08 4.08
C ALA A 125 4.19 11.50 4.10
N PHE A 126 3.58 11.77 2.93
CA PHE A 126 2.14 12.04 2.82
C PHE A 126 1.31 10.89 3.40
N VAL A 127 1.56 9.65 2.96
CA VAL A 127 0.81 8.46 3.41
C VAL A 127 0.93 8.25 4.93
N LYS A 128 2.09 8.52 5.54
CA LYS A 128 2.24 8.51 7.01
C LYS A 128 1.45 9.63 7.68
N ASN A 129 1.53 10.86 7.15
CA ASN A 129 0.87 12.04 7.71
C ASN A 129 -0.66 11.97 7.63
N GLN A 130 -1.23 11.19 6.70
CA GLN A 130 -2.68 10.96 6.61
C GLN A 130 -3.26 10.17 7.80
N GLY A 131 -2.46 9.36 8.50
CA GLY A 131 -2.86 8.74 9.78
C GLY A 131 -4.02 7.73 9.72
N TYR A 132 -4.53 7.35 8.54
CA TYR A 132 -5.76 6.60 8.30
C TYR A 132 -5.93 5.26 9.07
N ALA A 133 -4.86 4.71 9.64
CA ALA A 133 -4.87 3.47 10.41
C ALA A 133 -3.95 3.50 11.64
N THR A 134 -3.89 4.63 12.37
CA THR A 134 -3.21 4.66 13.68
C THR A 134 -4.00 3.91 14.75
N THR A 135 -3.33 3.25 15.68
CA THR A 135 -3.96 2.56 16.83
C THR A 135 -4.82 3.50 17.69
N ALA A 136 -4.46 4.79 17.76
CA ALA A 136 -5.24 5.81 18.45
C ALA A 136 -6.56 6.14 17.72
N SER A 137 -6.58 6.16 16.38
CA SER A 137 -7.78 6.46 15.58
C SER A 137 -8.85 5.38 15.65
N LEU A 138 -8.49 4.15 16.01
CA LEU A 138 -9.36 2.98 15.88
C LEU A 138 -10.04 2.56 17.19
N GLY A 139 -9.62 3.14 18.33
CA GLY A 139 -10.39 3.38 19.57
C GLY A 139 -11.01 2.21 20.33
N SER A 140 -11.83 1.39 19.67
CA SER A 140 -12.56 0.24 20.23
C SER A 140 -12.93 -0.83 19.17
N TYR A 141 -12.37 -0.78 17.95
CA TYR A 141 -12.76 -1.68 16.86
C TYR A 141 -11.79 -2.84 16.62
N VAL A 142 -12.34 -4.05 16.58
CA VAL A 142 -11.77 -5.25 15.95
C VAL A 142 -11.86 -5.06 14.44
N LEU A 143 -10.73 -5.07 13.72
CA LEU A 143 -10.69 -4.71 12.30
C LEU A 143 -10.92 -5.90 11.37
N LYS A 144 -10.52 -7.11 11.81
CA LYS A 144 -10.63 -8.38 11.09
C LYS A 144 -11.07 -9.49 12.04
N ALA A 145 -11.65 -10.54 11.47
CA ALA A 145 -11.97 -11.75 12.22
C ALA A 145 -10.68 -12.39 12.77
N GLY A 146 -10.50 -12.32 14.09
CA GLY A 146 -9.32 -12.85 14.80
C GLY A 146 -8.47 -11.79 15.52
N ASP A 147 -8.70 -10.49 15.33
CA ASP A 147 -7.95 -9.47 16.09
C ASP A 147 -8.43 -9.39 17.55
N THR A 148 -7.50 -9.26 18.50
CA THR A 148 -7.78 -9.16 19.94
C THR A 148 -7.87 -7.69 20.39
N MET A 149 -8.93 -7.31 21.10
CA MET A 149 -8.99 -6.03 21.81
C MET A 149 -8.12 -6.08 23.08
N THR A 150 -7.12 -5.22 23.17
CA THR A 150 -6.23 -5.09 24.34
C THR A 150 -6.64 -3.98 25.32
N GLY A 151 -7.70 -3.24 25.01
CA GLY A 151 -8.28 -2.17 25.84
C GLY A 151 -9.74 -2.44 26.22
N SER A 152 -10.25 -1.66 27.17
CA SER A 152 -11.62 -1.82 27.70
C SER A 152 -12.70 -1.56 26.65
N LEU A 153 -13.58 -2.54 26.42
CA LEU A 153 -14.76 -2.40 25.57
C LEU A 153 -15.89 -1.66 26.32
N LEU A 154 -16.14 -0.40 25.96
CA LEU A 154 -17.20 0.42 26.55
C LEU A 154 -18.47 0.42 25.66
N ILE A 155 -19.46 -0.42 26.00
CA ILE A 155 -20.71 -0.52 25.22
C ILE A 155 -21.73 0.54 25.68
N ASN A 156 -21.60 1.76 25.16
CA ASN A 156 -22.33 2.94 25.64
C ASN A 156 -23.88 2.84 25.53
N SER A 157 -24.40 2.10 24.55
CA SER A 157 -25.85 1.92 24.37
C SER A 157 -26.19 0.66 23.56
N GLY A 158 -26.14 -0.51 24.21
CA GLY A 158 -26.55 -1.78 23.62
C GLY A 158 -26.14 -2.98 24.46
N GLY A 159 -26.85 -4.10 24.34
CA GLY A 159 -26.40 -5.38 24.91
C GLY A 159 -25.32 -6.01 24.02
N LEU A 160 -24.38 -6.76 24.62
CA LEU A 160 -23.40 -7.55 23.87
C LEU A 160 -24.08 -8.71 23.14
N SER A 161 -24.45 -8.48 21.87
CA SER A 161 -25.25 -9.41 21.08
C SER A 161 -24.39 -10.40 20.29
N THR A 162 -24.27 -11.63 20.79
CA THR A 162 -23.60 -12.75 20.13
C THR A 162 -24.54 -13.44 19.12
N ARG A 163 -24.54 -12.98 17.86
CA ARG A 163 -25.55 -13.36 16.84
C ARG A 163 -25.60 -14.83 16.40
N ASN A 164 -24.80 -15.74 16.97
CA ASN A 164 -24.82 -17.15 16.58
C ASN A 164 -24.27 -18.08 17.70
N ALA A 165 -25.16 -18.55 18.58
CA ALA A 165 -24.95 -19.55 19.66
C ALA A 165 -23.82 -19.33 20.71
N GLY A 166 -22.90 -18.37 20.48
CA GLY A 166 -21.81 -18.07 21.38
C GLY A 166 -22.27 -17.41 22.68
N GLN A 167 -21.81 -17.93 23.82
CA GLN A 167 -22.00 -17.27 25.10
C GLN A 167 -21.04 -16.08 25.24
N VAL A 168 -21.46 -15.03 25.95
CA VAL A 168 -20.52 -14.06 26.51
C VAL A 168 -19.65 -14.79 27.54
N LYS A 169 -18.36 -14.97 27.22
CA LYS A 169 -17.36 -15.52 28.14
C LYS A 169 -16.59 -14.36 28.79
N VAL A 170 -16.31 -14.49 30.08
CA VAL A 170 -15.42 -13.59 30.81
C VAL A 170 -14.19 -14.39 31.23
N TYR A 171 -13.00 -13.82 31.03
CA TYR A 171 -11.70 -14.41 31.37
C TYR A 171 -11.08 -13.59 32.51
N ASP A 172 -10.20 -14.20 33.30
CA ASP A 172 -9.43 -13.46 34.30
C ASP A 172 -8.25 -12.71 33.64
N SER A 173 -7.50 -11.94 34.41
CA SER A 173 -6.36 -11.16 33.89
C SER A 173 -5.17 -11.99 33.39
N ASN A 174 -5.18 -13.31 33.63
CA ASN A 174 -4.10 -14.24 33.31
C ASN A 174 -4.42 -15.12 32.08
N ASN A 175 -5.68 -15.10 31.60
CA ASN A 175 -6.12 -15.53 30.26
C ASN A 175 -5.99 -17.03 29.89
N ASP A 176 -5.27 -17.84 30.67
CA ASP A 176 -5.09 -19.29 30.41
C ASP A 176 -6.35 -20.14 30.69
N THR A 177 -7.31 -19.63 31.46
CA THR A 177 -8.66 -20.20 31.57
C THR A 177 -9.73 -19.10 31.48
N PRO A 178 -10.95 -19.40 30.95
CA PRO A 178 -12.12 -18.59 31.26
C PRO A 178 -12.34 -18.59 32.77
N ILE A 179 -12.87 -17.50 33.34
CA ILE A 179 -13.36 -17.58 34.72
C ILE A 179 -14.46 -18.64 34.74
N GLU A 180 -14.48 -19.51 35.74
CA GLU A 180 -15.53 -20.53 35.93
C GLU A 180 -16.90 -19.92 36.33
N LEU A 181 -17.16 -18.69 35.90
CA LEU A 181 -18.50 -18.18 35.65
C LEU A 181 -19.14 -19.00 34.52
N GLY A 182 -19.59 -20.20 34.88
CA GLY A 182 -20.69 -20.90 34.20
C GLY A 182 -21.99 -20.11 34.37
N LEU A 183 -22.00 -18.88 33.82
CA LEU A 183 -23.07 -17.90 33.89
C LEU A 183 -23.37 -17.44 32.46
N GLY A 184 -23.72 -18.40 31.60
CA GLY A 184 -24.10 -18.09 30.23
C GLY A 184 -25.44 -17.35 30.21
N PHE A 185 -25.40 -16.02 30.10
CA PHE A 185 -26.55 -15.19 29.75
C PHE A 185 -26.94 -15.45 28.29
N GLY A 186 -28.17 -15.90 28.03
CA GLY A 186 -28.65 -16.14 26.68
C GLY A 186 -30.09 -16.65 26.63
N SER A 187 -30.71 -16.58 25.45
CA SER A 187 -32.06 -17.09 25.21
C SER A 187 -32.03 -18.56 24.72
N GLY A 188 -32.88 -19.41 25.29
CA GLY A 188 -33.12 -20.75 24.76
C GLY A 188 -33.96 -20.75 23.47
N THR A 189 -34.14 -21.92 22.87
CA THR A 189 -35.04 -22.13 21.72
C THR A 189 -36.52 -21.92 22.07
N ASP A 190 -36.84 -22.00 23.36
CA ASP A 190 -38.12 -21.67 23.98
C ASP A 190 -38.32 -20.16 24.24
N ARG A 191 -37.31 -19.34 23.92
CA ARG A 191 -37.24 -17.87 24.09
C ARG A 191 -37.09 -17.39 25.55
N ASN A 192 -36.89 -18.29 26.51
CA ASN A 192 -36.61 -17.92 27.90
C ASN A 192 -35.14 -17.50 28.09
N GLY A 193 -34.88 -16.59 29.04
CA GLY A 193 -33.53 -16.15 29.40
C GLY A 193 -32.91 -17.02 30.49
N TYR A 194 -31.69 -17.48 30.28
CA TYR A 194 -30.98 -18.41 31.19
C TYR A 194 -29.76 -17.80 31.88
N LEU A 195 -29.41 -18.41 33.03
CA LEU A 195 -28.17 -18.25 33.79
C LEU A 195 -27.57 -19.66 33.98
N TRP A 196 -26.88 -20.18 32.96
CA TRP A 196 -26.55 -21.62 32.90
C TRP A 196 -25.12 -21.97 33.29
N ASN A 197 -24.94 -22.76 34.37
CA ASN A 197 -23.69 -23.47 34.70
C ASN A 197 -23.66 -24.86 34.05
N ARG A 198 -22.69 -25.11 33.16
CA ARG A 198 -22.57 -26.39 32.43
C ARG A 198 -21.73 -27.45 33.14
N ASN A 199 -20.93 -27.06 34.13
CA ASN A 199 -19.95 -27.97 34.77
C ASN A 199 -20.56 -28.77 35.93
N ASN A 200 -21.89 -28.87 36.01
CA ASN A 200 -22.64 -29.48 37.11
C ASN A 200 -22.26 -28.95 38.51
N GLY A 201 -21.88 -27.67 38.57
CA GLY A 201 -21.56 -26.95 39.81
C GLY A 201 -22.71 -26.05 40.27
N HIS A 202 -22.45 -25.29 41.33
CA HIS A 202 -23.42 -24.33 41.89
C HIS A 202 -23.69 -23.14 40.96
N LEU A 203 -24.88 -22.54 41.11
CA LEU A 203 -25.15 -21.15 40.72
C LEU A 203 -25.33 -20.33 41.99
N SER A 204 -24.36 -19.46 42.31
CA SER A 204 -24.32 -18.71 43.57
C SER A 204 -24.48 -17.20 43.35
N LEU A 205 -25.33 -16.57 44.17
CA LEU A 205 -25.56 -15.13 44.23
C LEU A 205 -25.22 -14.64 45.65
N GLY A 206 -24.46 -13.55 45.78
CA GLY A 206 -23.90 -13.10 47.06
C GLY A 206 -23.64 -11.60 47.17
N THR A 207 -23.29 -11.16 48.37
CA THR A 207 -23.04 -9.76 48.76
C THR A 207 -21.91 -9.70 49.79
N ASN A 208 -20.89 -8.85 49.60
CA ASN A 208 -19.77 -8.62 50.53
C ASN A 208 -19.30 -9.88 51.29
N ASN A 209 -18.56 -10.75 50.58
CA ASN A 209 -18.00 -12.01 51.08
C ASN A 209 -19.01 -13.04 51.65
N THR A 210 -20.31 -12.77 51.53
CA THR A 210 -21.38 -13.63 52.04
C THR A 210 -22.29 -14.08 50.91
N GLU A 211 -22.40 -15.39 50.73
CA GLU A 211 -23.38 -15.98 49.83
C GLU A 211 -24.81 -15.79 50.34
N ARG A 212 -25.78 -15.63 49.43
CA ARG A 212 -27.18 -15.36 49.77
C ARG A 212 -28.15 -16.37 49.18
N ILE A 213 -27.95 -16.77 47.92
CA ILE A 213 -28.76 -17.77 47.24
C ILE A 213 -27.81 -18.72 46.49
N ARG A 214 -27.95 -20.02 46.68
CA ARG A 214 -27.27 -21.06 45.90
C ARG A 214 -28.33 -21.93 45.22
N ILE A 215 -28.19 -22.20 43.92
CA ILE A 215 -28.81 -23.38 43.32
C ILE A 215 -27.77 -24.50 43.31
N GLN A 216 -28.12 -25.63 43.91
CA GLN A 216 -27.30 -26.84 43.96
C GLN A 216 -27.34 -27.58 42.61
N PRO A 217 -26.39 -28.49 42.32
CA PRO A 217 -26.41 -29.29 41.08
C PRO A 217 -27.68 -30.14 40.93
N GLY A 218 -28.26 -30.59 42.06
CA GLY A 218 -29.55 -31.27 42.10
C GLY A 218 -30.78 -30.36 42.04
N GLY A 219 -30.63 -29.07 41.69
CA GLY A 219 -31.73 -28.11 41.53
C GLY A 219 -32.32 -27.52 42.81
N ALA A 220 -31.93 -28.01 43.99
CA ALA A 220 -32.33 -27.41 45.28
C ALA A 220 -31.83 -25.97 45.40
N VAL A 221 -32.64 -25.09 46.01
CA VAL A 221 -32.31 -23.66 46.17
C VAL A 221 -32.13 -23.34 47.65
N ASP A 222 -30.89 -23.06 48.05
CA ASP A 222 -30.53 -22.67 49.41
C ASP A 222 -30.63 -21.14 49.57
N VAL A 223 -31.10 -20.68 50.74
CA VAL A 223 -31.07 -19.26 51.12
C VAL A 223 -30.24 -19.09 52.39
N THR A 224 -29.11 -18.40 52.29
CA THR A 224 -28.12 -18.29 53.37
C THR A 224 -28.25 -16.96 54.12
N GLY A 225 -28.34 -17.03 55.45
CA GLY A 225 -28.43 -15.84 56.32
C GLY A 225 -29.70 -15.00 56.08
N GLY A 226 -30.82 -15.65 55.75
CA GLY A 226 -32.09 -15.01 55.41
C GLY A 226 -33.24 -16.01 55.33
N GLN A 227 -34.36 -15.60 54.74
CA GLN A 227 -35.55 -16.42 54.54
C GLN A 227 -36.05 -16.32 53.10
N LEU A 228 -36.65 -17.39 52.57
CA LEU A 228 -37.41 -17.35 51.32
C LEU A 228 -38.80 -16.76 51.60
N ALA A 229 -38.94 -15.45 51.42
CA ALA A 229 -40.21 -14.75 51.63
C ALA A 229 -41.07 -14.76 50.36
N VAL A 230 -42.25 -15.39 50.43
CA VAL A 230 -43.29 -15.27 49.39
C VAL A 230 -44.32 -14.24 49.87
N VAL A 231 -44.51 -13.16 49.11
CA VAL A 231 -45.37 -12.02 49.49
C VAL A 231 -46.49 -11.86 48.47
N ASN A 232 -47.72 -11.66 48.96
CA ASN A 232 -48.95 -11.52 48.16
C ASN A 232 -49.23 -12.67 47.17
N ASN A 233 -48.62 -13.83 47.38
CA ASN A 233 -48.68 -15.01 46.50
C ASN A 233 -48.60 -16.29 47.34
N ASN A 234 -48.92 -17.43 46.72
CA ASN A 234 -48.84 -18.74 47.37
C ASN A 234 -47.47 -19.39 47.15
N LEU A 235 -46.93 -20.04 48.19
CA LEU A 235 -45.93 -21.10 48.00
C LEU A 235 -46.67 -22.37 47.56
N VAL A 236 -46.49 -22.77 46.30
CA VAL A 236 -47.09 -24.01 45.76
C VAL A 236 -46.04 -25.11 45.76
N VAL A 237 -46.36 -26.23 46.40
CA VAL A 237 -45.59 -27.48 46.33
C VAL A 237 -46.44 -28.54 45.64
N SER A 238 -45.84 -29.29 44.73
CA SER A 238 -46.53 -30.29 43.90
C SER A 238 -45.69 -31.56 43.87
N GLY A 239 -46.28 -32.69 44.29
CA GLY A 239 -45.58 -33.98 44.35
C GLY A 239 -44.64 -34.17 45.55
N GLY A 240 -44.78 -33.37 46.61
CA GLY A 240 -44.02 -33.49 47.85
C GLY A 240 -44.53 -32.58 48.96
N ASP A 241 -43.96 -32.71 50.16
CA ASP A 241 -44.36 -31.97 51.36
C ASP A 241 -43.50 -30.71 51.60
N ILE A 242 -43.96 -29.85 52.50
CA ILE A 242 -43.12 -28.82 53.13
C ILE A 242 -42.54 -29.40 54.42
N TYR A 243 -41.23 -29.61 54.47
CA TYR A 243 -40.53 -30.01 55.70
C TYR A 243 -39.96 -28.79 56.43
N ALA A 244 -40.05 -28.79 57.76
CA ALA A 244 -39.41 -27.81 58.63
C ALA A 244 -38.45 -28.52 59.59
N TYR A 245 -37.20 -28.07 59.63
CA TYR A 245 -36.16 -28.62 60.51
C TYR A 245 -35.44 -27.47 61.23
N ARG A 246 -35.15 -27.63 62.52
CA ARG A 246 -34.33 -26.68 63.28
C ARG A 246 -32.91 -27.24 63.35
N SER A 247 -31.90 -26.39 63.18
CA SER A 247 -30.46 -26.73 63.03
C SER A 247 -29.81 -27.60 64.13
N ALA A 248 -30.56 -28.04 65.14
CA ALA A 248 -30.10 -28.90 66.23
C ALA A 248 -31.18 -29.89 66.74
N GLY A 249 -32.24 -30.19 65.98
CA GLY A 249 -33.32 -31.08 66.45
C GLY A 249 -34.34 -31.50 65.41
N THR A 250 -34.94 -32.68 65.61
CA THR A 250 -35.92 -33.32 64.71
C THR A 250 -37.25 -32.59 64.57
N THR A 251 -37.51 -31.59 65.41
CA THR A 251 -38.81 -30.91 65.48
C THR A 251 -38.83 -29.58 64.73
N GLY A 252 -39.89 -29.39 63.96
CA GLY A 252 -40.17 -28.17 63.21
C GLY A 252 -41.61 -27.71 63.40
N VAL A 253 -41.85 -26.42 63.18
CA VAL A 253 -43.19 -25.82 63.18
C VAL A 253 -43.43 -25.04 61.90
N ILE A 254 -44.57 -25.27 61.27
CA ILE A 254 -45.06 -24.48 60.13
C ILE A 254 -46.22 -23.63 60.63
N PHE A 255 -46.01 -22.31 60.75
CA PHE A 255 -47.05 -21.37 61.17
C PHE A 255 -48.05 -21.11 60.03
N LEU A 256 -49.33 -21.32 60.30
CA LEU A 256 -50.44 -21.19 59.34
C LEU A 256 -51.22 -19.86 59.48
N ARG A 257 -50.72 -18.95 60.34
CA ARG A 257 -51.22 -17.58 60.56
C ARG A 257 -50.09 -16.70 61.12
N SER A 258 -50.21 -15.39 60.90
CA SER A 258 -49.27 -14.35 61.38
C SER A 258 -49.26 -14.13 62.90
N ASP A 259 -50.30 -14.57 63.61
CA ASP A 259 -50.41 -14.54 65.07
C ASP A 259 -49.81 -15.79 65.75
N GLY A 260 -49.33 -16.77 64.98
CA GLY A 260 -48.87 -18.06 65.49
C GLY A 260 -49.96 -19.00 66.02
N SER A 261 -51.25 -18.61 65.97
CA SER A 261 -52.37 -19.33 66.63
C SER A 261 -52.70 -20.69 66.00
N ARG A 262 -52.11 -21.01 64.85
CA ARG A 262 -52.18 -22.32 64.21
C ARG A 262 -50.79 -22.69 63.70
N TYR A 263 -50.31 -23.86 64.09
CA TYR A 263 -49.07 -24.44 63.58
C TYR A 263 -49.24 -25.95 63.36
N LEU A 264 -48.59 -26.48 62.33
CA LEU A 264 -48.33 -27.91 62.22
C LEU A 264 -47.02 -28.19 62.99
N PHE A 265 -47.03 -29.21 63.85
CA PHE A 265 -45.87 -29.65 64.62
C PHE A 265 -45.48 -31.06 64.19
N TYR A 266 -44.22 -31.24 63.79
CA TYR A 266 -43.66 -32.56 63.52
C TYR A 266 -42.85 -33.03 64.73
N ASP A 267 -43.24 -34.17 65.31
CA ASP A 267 -42.64 -34.73 66.53
C ASP A 267 -41.64 -35.87 66.26
N GLY A 268 -41.53 -36.32 65.00
CA GLY A 268 -40.74 -37.48 64.58
C GLY A 268 -41.59 -38.70 64.20
N SER A 269 -42.92 -38.65 64.40
CA SER A 269 -43.89 -39.63 63.93
C SER A 269 -44.75 -39.06 62.78
N SER A 270 -45.47 -39.93 62.07
CA SER A 270 -46.39 -39.51 61.00
C SER A 270 -47.54 -38.68 61.57
N TYR A 271 -47.46 -37.35 61.44
CA TYR A 271 -48.50 -36.42 61.90
C TYR A 271 -49.78 -36.57 61.07
N VAL A 272 -50.68 -37.45 61.51
CA VAL A 272 -52.05 -37.52 61.02
C VAL A 272 -52.78 -36.27 61.52
N MET A 273 -53.23 -35.40 60.61
CA MET A 273 -54.03 -34.24 60.99
C MET A 273 -55.32 -34.70 61.71
N PRO A 274 -55.66 -34.14 62.88
CA PRO A 274 -56.79 -34.61 63.67
C PRO A 274 -58.14 -34.19 63.06
N GLY A 275 -58.63 -35.01 62.13
CA GLY A 275 -60.03 -35.07 61.69
C GLY A 275 -60.40 -34.22 60.48
N PHE A 276 -60.86 -34.91 59.43
CA PHE A 276 -62.11 -34.61 58.73
C PHE A 276 -62.85 -35.94 58.52
#